data_AF-A0A0G4EAB5-F1
#
_entry.id   AF-A0A0G4EAB5-F1
#
_cell.length_a   1.000
_cell.length_b   1.000
_cell.length_c   1.000
_cell.angle_alpha   90.00
_cell.angle_beta   90.00
_cell.angle_gamma   90.00
#
_symmetry.space_group_name_H-M   'P 1'
#
loop_
_entity.id
_entity.type
_entity.pdbx_description
1 polymer ?
#
loop_
_entity_poly.entity_id
_entity_poly.type
_entity_poly.pdbx_seq_one_letter_code
_entity_poly.pdbx_strand_id
1 'polypeptide(L)'
;MSDSVPDDLWRRRVLPCLLVCDVVALRESSMAGAALITAGVLLQRIDASLAHHELSGLIDVDRDPSRLPYLVRCCYVLEQGSSEWRVMGRFVRLGTIYGLATTNGFPLVLSGACLASEAAFHRLPAAMAIYKTFAHLLSYDGRSLALTANRRRRVSDRCSSGYVSCGAAA
;
A
#
# COMPACT_ATOMS: atom_id res chain seq x y z
N MET A 1 29.85 20.42 13.07
CA MET A 1 30.54 20.38 11.76
C MET A 1 29.84 19.37 10.85
N SER A 2 28.60 19.67 10.44
CA SER A 2 27.78 18.78 9.61
C SER A 2 27.16 19.52 8.42
N ASP A 3 27.77 20.63 7.98
CA ASP A 3 27.16 21.61 7.09
C ASP A 3 27.49 21.47 5.60
N SER A 4 27.86 20.29 5.07
CA SER A 4 28.36 20.25 3.69
C SER A 4 27.90 19.09 2.83
N VAL A 5 26.62 18.74 2.93
CA VAL A 5 25.97 18.01 1.83
C VAL A 5 24.85 18.90 1.28
N PRO A 6 24.98 19.42 0.05
CA PRO A 6 23.93 20.17 -0.64
C PRO A 6 22.59 19.43 -0.60
N ASP A 7 21.50 20.19 -0.44
CA ASP A 7 20.13 19.67 -0.38
C ASP A 7 19.79 18.76 -1.56
N ASP A 8 20.33 19.06 -2.75
CA ASP A 8 20.14 18.23 -3.95
C ASP A 8 20.77 16.84 -3.83
N LEU A 9 21.92 16.73 -3.16
CA LEU A 9 22.57 15.43 -2.92
C LEU A 9 21.78 14.63 -1.88
N TRP A 10 21.27 15.28 -0.84
CA TRP A 10 20.34 14.64 0.10
C TRP A 10 19.12 14.09 -0.64
N ARG A 11 18.45 14.93 -1.43
CA ARG A 11 17.22 14.54 -2.15
C ARG A 11 17.44 13.45 -3.19
N ARG A 12 18.55 13.48 -3.93
CA ARG A 12 18.80 12.55 -5.04
C ARG A 12 19.50 11.26 -4.65
N ARG A 13 20.30 11.27 -3.58
CA ARG A 13 21.17 10.13 -3.22
C ARG A 13 20.82 9.52 -1.87
N VAL A 14 20.45 10.33 -0.88
CA VAL A 14 20.22 9.82 0.47
C VAL A 14 18.75 9.45 0.68
N LEU A 15 17.81 10.36 0.36
CA LEU A 15 16.38 10.12 0.56
C LEU A 15 15.87 8.84 -0.15
N PRO A 16 16.28 8.49 -1.39
CA PRO A 16 15.82 7.26 -2.03
C PRO A 16 16.30 5.97 -1.35
N CYS A 17 17.37 6.04 -0.55
CA CYS A 17 17.91 4.89 0.18
C CYS A 17 17.25 4.67 1.55
N LEU A 18 16.50 5.65 2.06
CA LEU A 18 15.80 5.59 3.34
C LEU A 18 14.39 5.02 3.16
N LEU A 19 13.88 4.23 4.10
CA LEU A 19 12.47 3.85 4.13
C LEU A 19 11.61 5.06 4.52
N VAL A 20 10.32 5.05 4.20
CA VAL A 20 9.47 6.20 4.51
C VAL A 20 9.41 6.51 6.01
N CYS A 21 9.47 5.49 6.87
CA CYS A 21 9.52 5.69 8.32
C CYS A 21 10.73 6.52 8.75
N ASP A 22 11.90 6.24 8.15
CA ASP A 22 13.13 6.99 8.41
C ASP A 22 13.05 8.42 7.85
N VAL A 23 12.41 8.59 6.69
CA VAL A 23 12.14 9.91 6.10
C VAL A 23 11.25 10.73 7.05
N VAL A 24 10.19 10.15 7.59
CA VAL A 24 9.33 10.84 8.57
C VAL A 24 10.11 11.17 9.85
N ALA A 25 10.88 10.23 10.38
CA ALA A 25 11.71 10.47 11.56
C ALA A 25 12.71 11.62 11.32
N LEU A 26 13.36 11.65 10.15
CA LEU A 26 14.29 12.72 9.76
C LEU A 26 13.59 14.09 9.64
N ARG A 27 12.34 14.10 9.17
CA ARG A 27 11.52 15.31 9.10
C ARG A 27 11.29 15.90 10.49
N GLU A 28 10.91 15.05 11.44
CA GLU A 28 10.58 15.45 12.80
C GLU A 28 11.83 15.76 13.64
N SER A 29 12.98 15.20 13.28
CA SER A 29 14.22 15.37 14.05
C SER A 29 14.90 16.73 13.84
N SER A 30 14.59 17.46 12.76
CA SER A 30 15.26 18.73 12.46
C SER A 30 14.50 19.66 11.51
N MET A 31 14.70 20.97 11.67
CA MET A 31 14.17 21.97 10.75
C MET A 31 14.73 21.83 9.32
N ALA A 32 16.01 21.44 9.19
CA ALA A 32 16.64 21.16 7.90
C ALA A 32 16.00 19.94 7.22
N GLY A 33 15.77 18.85 7.97
CA GLY A 33 15.04 17.67 7.49
C GLY A 33 13.62 18.00 7.05
N ALA A 34 12.92 18.85 7.81
CA ALA A 34 11.58 19.34 7.45
C ALA A 34 11.58 20.15 6.14
N ALA A 35 12.63 20.92 5.85
CA ALA A 35 12.80 21.67 4.61
C ALA A 35 13.22 20.78 3.41
N LEU A 36 13.98 19.71 3.67
CA LEU A 36 14.39 18.75 2.65
C LEU A 36 13.21 17.92 2.14
N ILE A 37 12.37 17.45 3.06
CA ILE A 37 11.23 16.59 2.77
C ILE A 37 10.05 17.48 2.43
N THR A 38 9.74 17.65 1.16
CA THR A 38 8.57 18.43 0.73
C THR A 38 7.50 17.50 0.16
N ALA A 39 6.28 18.00 0.03
CA ALA A 39 5.22 17.27 -0.67
C ALA A 39 5.67 16.86 -2.09
N GLY A 40 6.45 17.70 -2.78
CA GLY A 40 7.00 17.37 -4.10
C GLY A 40 7.93 16.16 -4.10
N VAL A 41 8.81 16.03 -3.09
CA VAL A 41 9.69 14.86 -2.95
C VAL A 41 8.88 13.60 -2.68
N LEU A 42 7.84 13.68 -1.84
CA LEU A 42 6.94 12.55 -1.58
C LEU A 42 6.16 12.16 -2.84
N LEU A 43 5.62 13.11 -3.59
CA LEU A 43 4.91 12.86 -4.85
C LEU A 43 5.83 12.20 -5.89
N GLN A 44 7.06 12.68 -6.05
CA GLN A 44 8.03 12.04 -6.95
C GLN A 44 8.32 10.59 -6.56
N ARG A 45 8.41 10.32 -5.25
CA ARG A 45 8.60 8.96 -4.74
C ARG A 45 7.37 8.09 -4.99
N ILE A 46 6.17 8.62 -4.82
CA ILE A 46 4.91 7.93 -5.17
C ILE A 46 4.86 7.61 -6.65
N ASP A 47 5.11 8.60 -7.52
CA ASP A 47 5.08 8.42 -8.97
C ASP A 47 6.11 7.36 -9.42
N ALA A 48 7.32 7.38 -8.85
CA ALA A 48 8.33 6.36 -9.10
C ALA A 48 7.90 4.95 -8.65
N SER A 49 7.28 4.83 -7.48
CA SER A 49 6.73 3.55 -6.98
C SER A 49 5.57 3.06 -7.86
N LEU A 50 4.64 3.93 -8.24
CA LEU A 50 3.53 3.57 -9.12
C LEU A 50 4.03 3.08 -10.48
N ALA A 51 5.03 3.76 -11.06
CA ALA A 51 5.66 3.33 -12.31
C ALA A 51 6.40 1.99 -12.16
N HIS A 52 7.16 1.82 -11.08
CA HIS A 52 7.92 0.58 -10.81
C HIS A 52 7.02 -0.66 -10.64
N HIS A 53 5.82 -0.47 -10.11
CA HIS A 53 4.85 -1.56 -9.89
C HIS A 53 3.82 -1.71 -11.03
N GLU A 54 3.99 -1.00 -12.15
CA GLU A 54 3.05 -1.00 -13.29
C GLU A 54 1.61 -0.59 -12.89
N LEU A 55 1.50 0.30 -11.91
CA LEU A 55 0.22 0.78 -11.38
C LEU A 55 -0.27 2.07 -12.06
N SER A 56 0.56 2.69 -12.89
CA SER A 56 0.24 3.92 -13.61
C SER A 56 -1.04 3.76 -14.43
N GLY A 57 -2.02 4.63 -14.20
CA GLY A 57 -3.34 4.58 -14.85
C GLY A 57 -4.32 3.57 -14.25
N LEU A 58 -3.88 2.72 -13.33
CA LEU A 58 -4.75 1.81 -12.56
C LEU A 58 -5.03 2.36 -11.16
N ILE A 59 -4.02 2.91 -10.50
CA ILE A 59 -4.09 3.49 -9.16
C ILE A 59 -3.47 4.89 -9.22
N ASP A 60 -4.10 5.84 -8.52
CA ASP A 60 -3.58 7.18 -8.34
C ASP A 60 -3.78 7.63 -6.88
N VAL A 61 -3.18 8.76 -6.52
CA VAL A 61 -3.30 9.39 -5.19
C VAL A 61 -3.78 10.82 -5.32
N ASP A 62 -4.38 11.35 -4.26
CA ASP A 62 -4.66 12.78 -4.18
C ASP A 62 -3.35 13.58 -4.13
N ARG A 63 -3.15 14.49 -5.08
CA ARG A 63 -1.89 15.23 -5.26
C ARG A 63 -1.85 16.55 -4.48
N ASP A 64 -2.81 16.79 -3.58
CA ASP A 64 -2.86 17.98 -2.73
C ASP A 64 -1.59 18.10 -1.83
N PRO A 65 -0.73 19.10 -2.08
CA PRO A 65 0.53 19.25 -1.34
C PRO A 65 0.32 19.68 0.12
N SER A 66 -0.87 20.17 0.48
CA SER A 66 -1.20 20.54 1.87
C SER A 66 -1.38 19.31 2.77
N ARG A 67 -1.65 18.13 2.18
CA ARG A 67 -1.93 16.88 2.89
C ARG A 67 -0.68 16.02 3.05
N LEU A 68 0.40 16.62 3.55
CA LEU A 68 1.67 15.92 3.73
C LEU A 68 1.56 14.60 4.54
N PRO A 69 0.79 14.52 5.64
CA PRO A 69 0.60 13.26 6.37
C PRO A 69 -0.09 12.17 5.54
N TYR A 70 -0.96 12.54 4.59
CA TYR A 70 -1.58 11.60 3.67
C TYR A 70 -0.57 11.07 2.65
N LEU A 71 0.25 11.95 2.04
CA LEU A 71 1.28 11.56 1.08
C LEU A 71 2.31 10.61 1.72
N VAL A 72 2.70 10.87 2.97
CA VAL A 72 3.55 9.97 3.76
C VAL A 72 2.92 8.58 3.89
N ARG A 73 1.63 8.51 4.22
CA ARG A 73 0.90 7.23 4.32
C ARG A 73 0.83 6.52 2.97
N CYS A 74 0.61 7.23 1.87
CA CYS A 74 0.64 6.64 0.53
C CYS A 74 1.99 6.01 0.22
N CYS A 75 3.09 6.73 0.46
CA CYS A 75 4.44 6.18 0.31
C CYS A 75 4.65 4.93 1.19
N TYR A 76 4.23 4.97 2.46
CA TYR A 76 4.35 3.84 3.37
C TYR A 76 3.65 2.59 2.83
N VAL A 77 2.38 2.71 2.43
CA VAL A 77 1.60 1.58 1.90
C VAL A 77 2.22 1.05 0.59
N LEU A 78 2.72 1.94 -0.27
CA LEU A 78 3.40 1.58 -1.52
C LEU A 78 4.70 0.80 -1.27
N GLU A 79 5.51 1.23 -0.30
CA GLU A 79 6.76 0.55 0.06
C GLU A 79 6.53 -0.80 0.75
N GLN A 80 5.60 -0.85 1.71
CA GLN A 80 5.33 -2.05 2.49
C GLN A 80 4.74 -3.18 1.64
N GLY A 81 4.02 -2.83 0.57
CA GLY A 81 3.37 -3.77 -0.33
C GLY A 81 4.19 -4.21 -1.54
N SER A 82 5.50 -3.91 -1.57
CA SER A 82 6.42 -4.04 -2.71
C SER A 82 6.00 -5.03 -3.81
N SER A 83 6.15 -6.34 -3.60
CA SER A 83 5.90 -7.34 -4.66
C SER A 83 4.41 -7.56 -4.92
N GLU A 84 3.61 -7.41 -3.87
CA GLU A 84 2.18 -7.62 -3.81
C GLU A 84 1.44 -6.57 -4.64
N TRP A 85 1.98 -5.36 -4.74
CA TRP A 85 1.44 -4.32 -5.61
C TRP A 85 1.43 -4.73 -7.07
N ARG A 86 2.43 -5.46 -7.59
CA ARG A 86 2.40 -5.94 -8.98
C ARG A 86 1.27 -6.95 -9.20
N VAL A 87 1.08 -7.87 -8.25
CA VAL A 87 -0.01 -8.85 -8.30
C VAL A 87 -1.35 -8.13 -8.25
N MET A 88 -1.45 -7.12 -7.38
CA MET A 88 -2.66 -6.34 -7.22
C MET A 88 -2.98 -5.48 -8.43
N GLY A 89 -1.97 -4.89 -9.08
CA GLY A 89 -2.11 -4.18 -10.35
C GLY A 89 -2.69 -5.10 -11.44
N ARG A 90 -2.20 -6.34 -11.54
CA ARG A 90 -2.77 -7.34 -12.47
C ARG A 90 -4.22 -7.67 -12.11
N PHE A 91 -4.53 -7.86 -10.83
CA PHE A 91 -5.90 -8.09 -10.38
C PHE A 91 -6.83 -6.94 -10.78
N VAL A 92 -6.42 -5.69 -10.50
CA VAL A 92 -7.17 -4.50 -10.86
C VAL A 92 -7.36 -4.42 -12.39
N ARG A 93 -6.31 -4.71 -13.16
CA ARG A 93 -6.37 -4.74 -14.63
C ARG A 93 -7.31 -5.81 -15.18
N LEU A 94 -7.31 -7.01 -14.62
CA LEU A 94 -8.30 -8.03 -14.98
C LEU A 94 -9.71 -7.55 -14.62
N GLY A 95 -9.85 -6.93 -13.46
CA GLY A 95 -11.06 -6.27 -13.02
C GLY A 95 -11.60 -5.28 -14.06
N THR A 96 -10.74 -4.44 -14.64
CA THR A 96 -11.14 -3.48 -15.66
C THR A 96 -11.67 -4.18 -16.92
N ILE A 97 -10.97 -5.23 -17.38
CA ILE A 97 -11.32 -6.01 -18.58
C ILE A 97 -12.66 -6.73 -18.41
N TYR A 98 -12.90 -7.31 -17.23
CA TYR A 98 -14.14 -8.03 -16.92
C TYR A 98 -15.29 -7.11 -16.48
N GLY A 99 -15.09 -5.79 -16.52
CA GLY A 99 -16.15 -4.83 -16.20
C GLY A 99 -16.50 -4.75 -14.72
N LEU A 100 -15.53 -4.95 -13.81
CA LEU A 100 -15.72 -4.56 -12.40
C LEU A 100 -16.08 -3.07 -12.38
N ALA A 101 -17.28 -2.78 -11.87
CA ALA A 101 -17.78 -1.44 -11.75
C ALA A 101 -17.01 -0.75 -10.62
N THR A 102 -16.09 0.11 -11.01
CA THR A 102 -15.51 1.12 -10.11
C THR A 102 -16.49 2.27 -10.02
N THR A 103 -16.77 2.74 -8.80
CA THR A 103 -17.77 3.81 -8.57
C THR A 103 -17.51 5.07 -9.40
N ASN A 104 -16.24 5.35 -9.72
CA ASN A 104 -15.80 6.58 -10.41
C ASN A 104 -14.95 6.33 -11.68
N GLY A 105 -14.85 5.08 -12.16
CA GLY A 105 -13.90 4.73 -13.23
C GLY A 105 -12.46 4.54 -12.74
N PHE A 106 -11.55 4.36 -13.69
CA PHE A 106 -10.10 4.29 -13.46
C PHE A 106 -9.42 5.62 -13.79
N PRO A 107 -8.32 5.99 -13.09
CA PRO A 107 -7.61 5.24 -12.05
C PRO A 107 -8.32 5.21 -10.69
N LEU A 108 -8.03 4.18 -9.88
CA LEU A 108 -8.50 4.09 -8.49
C LEU A 108 -7.72 5.06 -7.61
N VAL A 109 -8.38 6.14 -7.17
CA VAL A 109 -7.76 7.12 -6.27
C VAL A 109 -7.77 6.60 -4.83
N LEU A 110 -6.60 6.38 -4.23
CA LEU A 110 -6.48 5.89 -2.86
C LEU A 110 -6.96 6.96 -1.87
N SER A 111 -8.06 6.71 -1.16
CA SER A 111 -8.55 7.63 -0.14
C SER A 111 -7.78 7.51 1.17
N GLY A 112 -7.42 8.65 1.78
CA GLY A 112 -6.69 8.69 3.05
C GLY A 112 -7.42 8.02 4.22
N ALA A 113 -8.75 7.93 4.15
CA ALA A 113 -9.57 7.25 5.15
C ALA A 113 -9.43 5.72 5.09
N CYS A 114 -8.99 5.18 3.96
CA CYS A 114 -8.93 3.74 3.70
C CYS A 114 -7.50 3.21 3.58
N LEU A 115 -6.49 4.08 3.65
CA LEU A 115 -5.09 3.66 3.70
C LEU A 115 -4.86 2.79 4.93
N ALA A 116 -4.25 1.62 4.71
CA ALA A 116 -3.91 0.70 5.77
C ALA A 116 -2.94 1.38 6.74
N SER A 117 -3.28 1.37 8.03
CA SER A 117 -2.34 1.79 9.07
C SER A 117 -1.19 0.80 9.17
N GLU A 118 -0.06 1.23 9.71
CA GLU A 118 1.07 0.35 10.07
C GLU A 118 0.60 -0.89 10.86
N ALA A 119 -0.26 -0.67 11.85
CA ALA A 119 -0.86 -1.75 12.63
C ALA A 119 -1.69 -2.75 11.77
N ALA A 120 -2.23 -2.34 10.63
CA ALA A 120 -2.96 -3.23 9.74
C ALA A 120 -2.01 -4.18 8.99
N PHE A 121 -0.82 -3.72 8.59
CA PHE A 121 0.20 -4.58 7.97
C PHE A 121 0.82 -5.56 8.97
N HIS A 122 0.87 -5.23 10.26
CA HIS A 122 1.27 -6.20 11.29
C HIS A 122 0.21 -7.26 11.61
N ARG A 123 -1.06 -6.97 11.32
CA ARG A 123 -2.19 -7.85 11.67
C ARG A 123 -2.70 -8.68 10.49
N LEU A 124 -2.38 -8.29 9.27
CA LEU A 124 -2.88 -8.91 8.04
C LEU A 124 -1.70 -9.19 7.10
N PRO A 125 -1.75 -10.27 6.29
CA PRO A 125 -0.84 -10.42 5.17
C PRO A 125 -0.86 -9.17 4.29
N ALA A 126 0.31 -8.75 3.78
CA ALA A 126 0.47 -7.48 3.05
C ALA A 126 -0.54 -7.32 1.89
N ALA A 127 -0.74 -8.36 1.09
CA ALA A 127 -1.74 -8.37 0.01
C ALA A 127 -3.16 -8.05 0.51
N MET A 128 -3.52 -8.52 1.70
CA MET A 128 -4.85 -8.28 2.28
C MET A 128 -4.99 -6.84 2.82
N ALA A 129 -3.91 -6.30 3.41
CA ALA A 129 -3.86 -4.90 3.82
C ALA A 129 -3.97 -3.96 2.62
N ILE A 130 -3.24 -4.26 1.54
CA ILE A 130 -3.32 -3.55 0.26
C ILE A 130 -4.73 -3.63 -0.32
N TYR A 131 -5.29 -4.84 -0.44
CA TYR A 131 -6.63 -5.02 -1.01
C TYR A 131 -7.68 -4.17 -0.29
N LYS A 132 -7.64 -4.11 1.05
CA LYS A 132 -8.55 -3.25 1.83
C LYS A 132 -8.53 -1.78 1.43
N THR A 133 -7.40 -1.27 0.93
CA THR A 133 -7.25 0.15 0.61
C THR A 133 -8.16 0.59 -0.53
N PHE A 134 -8.47 -0.28 -1.49
CA PHE A 134 -9.31 0.05 -2.65
C PHE A 134 -10.50 -0.91 -2.82
N ALA A 135 -10.64 -1.97 -2.02
CA ALA A 135 -11.74 -2.93 -2.13
C ALA A 135 -13.14 -2.29 -2.05
N HIS A 136 -13.27 -1.19 -1.30
CA HIS A 136 -14.51 -0.44 -1.20
C HIS A 136 -14.87 0.34 -2.49
N LEU A 137 -13.90 0.56 -3.37
CA LEU A 137 -14.09 1.18 -4.68
C LEU A 137 -14.47 0.16 -5.75
N LEU A 138 -14.37 -1.14 -5.44
CA LEU A 138 -14.68 -2.22 -6.37
C LEU A 138 -16.08 -2.76 -6.13
N SER A 139 -16.86 -2.90 -7.20
CA SER A 139 -18.14 -3.61 -7.18
C SER A 139 -18.28 -4.54 -8.38
N TYR A 140 -18.99 -5.65 -8.16
CA TYR A 140 -19.37 -6.60 -9.19
C TYR A 140 -20.88 -6.83 -9.09
N ASP A 141 -21.60 -6.62 -10.19
CA ASP A 141 -23.05 -6.81 -10.24
C ASP A 141 -23.80 -6.06 -9.10
N GLY A 142 -23.38 -4.80 -8.85
CA GLY A 142 -23.93 -3.96 -7.79
C GLY A 142 -23.53 -4.34 -6.35
N ARG A 143 -22.72 -5.39 -6.16
CA ARG A 143 -22.22 -5.81 -4.83
C ARG A 143 -20.80 -5.30 -4.60
N SER A 144 -20.59 -4.61 -3.48
CA SER A 144 -19.26 -4.15 -3.06
C SER A 144 -18.37 -5.34 -2.69
N LEU A 145 -17.10 -5.29 -3.10
CA LEU A 145 -16.09 -6.29 -2.78
C LEU A 145 -15.26 -5.93 -1.54
N ALA A 146 -15.74 -4.99 -0.72
CA ALA A 146 -15.09 -4.56 0.52
C ALA A 146 -14.94 -5.72 1.51
N LEU A 147 -13.75 -5.89 2.07
CA LEU A 147 -13.53 -6.88 3.13
C LEU A 147 -14.22 -6.44 4.42
N THR A 148 -15.16 -7.24 4.87
CA THR A 148 -15.75 -7.11 6.20
C THR A 148 -15.13 -8.12 7.14
N ALA A 149 -14.82 -7.68 8.38
CA ALA A 149 -14.35 -8.60 9.40
C ALA A 149 -15.49 -9.55 9.75
N ASN A 150 -15.35 -10.82 9.40
CA ASN A 150 -16.35 -11.83 9.75
C ASN A 150 -16.29 -12.08 11.26
N ARG A 151 -17.14 -11.40 12.04
CA ARG A 151 -17.22 -11.55 13.51
C ARG A 151 -17.75 -12.92 13.97
N ARG A 152 -17.88 -13.92 13.09
CA ARG A 152 -18.35 -15.28 13.44
C ARG A 152 -17.40 -16.37 12.97
N ARG A 153 -16.44 -16.71 13.84
CA ARG A 153 -16.28 -18.00 14.55
C ARG A 153 -14.81 -18.12 14.97
N ARG A 154 -14.58 -18.33 16.26
CA ARG A 154 -13.39 -19.07 16.70
C ARG A 154 -13.41 -20.37 15.90
N VAL A 155 -12.44 -20.56 15.02
CA VAL A 155 -12.11 -21.90 14.54
C VAL A 155 -11.64 -22.61 15.80
N SER A 156 -12.57 -23.31 16.44
CA SER A 156 -12.27 -24.18 17.57
C SER A 156 -11.21 -25.15 17.09
N ASP A 157 -10.13 -25.25 17.85
CA ASP A 157 -9.10 -26.26 17.73
C ASP A 157 -9.74 -27.62 17.46
N ARG A 158 -9.65 -28.07 16.21
CA ARG A 158 -9.84 -29.46 15.84
C ARG A 158 -9.08 -29.78 14.54
N CYS A 159 -7.80 -29.41 14.52
CA CYS A 159 -6.82 -30.25 13.83
C CYS A 159 -6.38 -31.35 14.81
N SER A 160 -7.32 -32.20 15.21
CA SER A 160 -6.96 -33.52 15.72
C SER A 160 -6.52 -34.31 14.51
N SER A 161 -5.20 -34.41 14.38
CA SER A 161 -4.43 -35.33 13.54
C SER A 161 -5.17 -36.65 13.34
N GLY A 162 -5.91 -36.76 12.23
CA GLY A 162 -6.35 -38.03 11.68
C GLY A 162 -5.26 -38.52 10.76
N TYR A 163 -4.33 -39.32 11.30
CA TYR A 163 -3.47 -40.16 10.47
C TYR A 163 -4.37 -41.10 9.67
N VAL A 164 -4.54 -40.83 8.38
CA VAL A 164 -5.08 -41.80 7.44
C VAL A 164 -3.95 -42.80 7.17
N SER A 165 -4.03 -43.95 7.83
CA SER A 165 -3.24 -45.13 7.51
C SER A 165 -3.67 -45.63 6.12
N CYS A 166 -2.79 -45.50 5.13
CA CYS A 166 -2.92 -46.24 3.87
C CYS A 166 -2.66 -47.73 4.16
N GLY A 167 -3.73 -48.53 4.14
CA GLY A 167 -3.64 -49.97 4.13
C GLY A 167 -2.95 -50.46 2.85
N ALA A 168 -1.80 -51.11 3.02
CA ALA A 168 -1.22 -51.97 1.99
C ALA A 168 -1.86 -53.36 2.14
N ALA A 169 -2.63 -53.77 1.13
CA ALA A 169 -3.11 -55.13 0.96
C ALA A 169 -2.75 -55.58 -0.46
N ALA A 170 -1.70 -56.40 -0.56
CA ALA A 170 -1.52 -57.54 -1.46
C ALA A 170 -0.08 -58.05 -1.30
#